data_AF-A0A1Z9PAF4-F1
#
_entry.id   AF-A0A1Z9PAF4-F1
#
_cell.length_a   1.000
_cell.length_b   1.000
_cell.length_c   1.000
_cell.angle_alpha   90.00
_cell.angle_beta   90.00
_cell.angle_gamma   90.00
#
_symmetry.space_group_name_H-M   'P 1'
#
loop_
_entity.id
_entity.type
_entity.pdbx_description
1 polymer ?
#
loop_
_entity_poly.entity_id
_entity_poly.type
_entity_poly.pdbx_seq_one_letter_code
_entity_poly.pdbx_strand_id
1 'polypeptide(L)'
;MKNKGYLSFSSEVAETLGIECAIILNLFKDNKLDDISSYDGFLNSIKENLSFIDEETIKKSLNTLIKFDLIDLERNISKTDYGIKMPGKSSESRVLNTEWGPSDETIEIINMIDVSNEFLSLKLKEFKIYWIERGQKKNNWNITFLDFIRREWVKENNSNKGLPYTITEKWFPDEDVFDILNLSDITKDSALKYLREFILYWKDKGSAFTTWNSKFIDHVKRRHMMIDNMTNNEKNKKHLEPGKYTQDFQTRKNDDTWANEINLE
;
A
#
# COMPACT_ATOMS: atom_id res chain seq x y z
N MET A 1 -42.41 -45.61 -29.81
CA MET A 1 -40.99 -45.64 -30.25
C MET A 1 -40.18 -44.91 -29.18
N LYS A 2 -39.31 -45.61 -28.44
CA LYS A 2 -38.50 -45.00 -27.36
C LYS A 2 -37.42 -44.14 -27.99
N ASN A 3 -37.52 -42.81 -27.83
CA ASN A 3 -36.51 -41.86 -28.29
C ASN A 3 -35.21 -42.16 -27.54
N LYS A 4 -34.16 -42.59 -28.26
CA LYS A 4 -32.81 -42.64 -27.70
C LYS A 4 -32.35 -41.19 -27.54
N GLY A 5 -32.60 -40.61 -26.36
CA GLY A 5 -32.13 -39.27 -26.01
C GLY A 5 -30.61 -39.29 -25.89
N TYR A 6 -29.92 -38.65 -26.82
CA TYR A 6 -28.49 -38.40 -26.69
C TYR A 6 -28.30 -37.18 -25.78
N LEU A 7 -27.51 -37.35 -24.72
CA LEU A 7 -27.06 -36.27 -23.85
C LEU A 7 -25.69 -35.81 -24.36
N SER A 8 -25.63 -34.58 -24.88
CA SER A 8 -24.37 -33.90 -25.18
C SER A 8 -23.94 -33.08 -23.97
N PHE A 9 -22.64 -32.98 -23.74
CA PHE A 9 -22.05 -32.09 -22.74
C PHE A 9 -20.66 -31.65 -23.21
N SER A 10 -20.13 -30.56 -22.66
CA SER A 10 -18.77 -30.09 -22.97
C SER A 10 -17.74 -30.95 -22.24
N SER A 11 -16.74 -31.42 -23.00
CA SER A 11 -15.62 -32.20 -22.45
C SER A 11 -14.79 -31.35 -21.49
N GLU A 12 -14.58 -30.09 -21.82
CA GLU A 12 -13.79 -29.15 -21.03
C GLU A 12 -14.44 -28.87 -19.67
N VAL A 13 -15.76 -28.73 -19.64
CA VAL A 13 -16.53 -28.54 -18.40
C VAL A 13 -16.55 -29.82 -17.57
N ALA A 14 -16.62 -30.99 -18.22
CA ALA A 14 -16.60 -32.27 -17.52
C ALA A 14 -15.25 -32.57 -16.87
N GLU A 15 -14.15 -32.22 -17.54
CA GLU A 15 -12.79 -32.37 -16.99
C GLU A 15 -12.54 -31.45 -15.80
N THR A 16 -13.13 -30.26 -15.79
CA THR A 16 -12.86 -29.24 -14.76
C THR A 16 -13.82 -29.31 -13.57
N LEU A 17 -15.11 -29.57 -13.81
CA LEU A 17 -16.16 -29.50 -12.79
C LEU A 17 -16.86 -30.85 -12.56
N GLY A 18 -16.57 -31.86 -13.37
CA GLY A 18 -17.22 -33.17 -13.30
C GLY A 18 -18.32 -33.34 -14.35
N ILE A 19 -18.61 -34.60 -14.68
CA ILE A 19 -19.54 -35.00 -15.73
C ILE A 19 -20.97 -34.54 -15.38
N GLU A 20 -21.35 -34.64 -14.11
CA GLU A 20 -22.67 -34.26 -13.61
C GLU A 20 -22.90 -32.76 -13.73
N CYS A 21 -21.88 -31.94 -13.43
CA CYS A 21 -21.91 -30.50 -13.61
C CYS A 21 -22.04 -30.12 -15.10
N ALA A 22 -21.29 -30.80 -15.97
CA ALA A 22 -21.33 -30.55 -17.40
C ALA A 22 -22.68 -30.89 -18.04
N ILE A 23 -23.31 -31.98 -17.61
CA ILE A 23 -24.64 -32.39 -18.06
C ILE A 23 -25.70 -31.39 -17.59
N ILE A 24 -25.67 -30.99 -16.32
CA ILE A 24 -26.63 -30.03 -15.75
C ILE A 24 -26.50 -28.66 -16.44
N LEU A 25 -25.26 -28.20 -16.66
CA LEU A 25 -25.01 -26.95 -17.40
C LEU A 25 -25.50 -27.01 -18.84
N ASN A 26 -25.36 -28.15 -19.51
CA ASN A 26 -25.86 -28.28 -20.87
C ASN A 26 -27.39 -28.27 -20.91
N LEU A 27 -28.06 -28.93 -19.96
CA LEU A 27 -29.51 -28.88 -19.84
C LEU A 27 -30.05 -27.48 -19.51
N PHE A 28 -29.31 -26.73 -18.68
CA PHE A 28 -29.59 -25.33 -18.40
C PHE A 28 -29.46 -24.47 -19.67
N LYS A 29 -28.37 -24.63 -20.43
CA LYS A 29 -28.15 -23.90 -21.70
C LYS A 29 -29.15 -24.25 -22.79
N ASP A 30 -29.58 -25.51 -22.86
CA ASP A 30 -30.55 -25.99 -23.84
C ASP A 30 -32.01 -25.59 -23.50
N ASN A 31 -32.23 -24.81 -22.43
CA ASN A 31 -33.55 -24.34 -21.96
C ASN A 31 -34.61 -25.46 -21.80
N LYS A 32 -34.19 -26.67 -21.44
CA LYS A 32 -35.09 -27.83 -21.23
C LYS A 32 -35.66 -27.89 -19.80
N LEU A 33 -35.58 -26.80 -19.05
CA LEU A 33 -35.93 -26.73 -17.63
C LEU A 33 -37.00 -25.65 -17.45
N ASP A 34 -38.21 -26.08 -17.10
CA ASP A 34 -39.41 -25.25 -17.14
C ASP A 34 -39.54 -24.26 -15.97
N ASP A 35 -38.76 -24.40 -14.89
CA ASP A 35 -38.86 -23.50 -13.73
C ASP A 35 -37.50 -23.22 -13.07
N ILE A 36 -36.86 -22.14 -13.53
CA ILE A 36 -35.53 -21.68 -13.07
C ILE A 36 -35.67 -20.71 -11.89
N SER A 37 -36.90 -20.35 -11.51
CA SER A 37 -37.17 -19.29 -10.52
C SER A 37 -36.84 -19.69 -9.06
N SER A 38 -36.69 -20.98 -8.78
CA SER A 38 -36.45 -21.50 -7.44
C SER A 38 -35.50 -22.70 -7.44
N TYR A 39 -34.60 -22.77 -6.45
CA TYR A 39 -33.65 -23.88 -6.23
C TYR A 39 -34.35 -25.24 -6.15
N ASP A 40 -35.53 -25.30 -5.52
CA ASP A 40 -36.32 -26.53 -5.40
C ASP A 40 -37.06 -26.89 -6.70
N GLY A 41 -37.47 -25.88 -7.50
CA GLY A 41 -38.05 -26.10 -8.83
C GLY A 41 -37.03 -26.70 -9.79
N PHE A 42 -35.82 -26.13 -9.77
CA PHE A 42 -34.70 -26.58 -10.57
C PHE A 42 -34.25 -28.01 -10.21
N LEU A 43 -34.24 -28.34 -8.92
CA LEU A 43 -33.96 -29.70 -8.46
C LEU A 43 -34.99 -30.72 -8.96
N ASN A 44 -36.28 -30.37 -8.92
CA ASN A 44 -37.34 -31.25 -9.41
C ASN A 44 -37.25 -31.44 -10.93
N SER A 45 -37.02 -30.37 -11.70
CA SER A 45 -36.85 -30.46 -13.15
C SER A 45 -35.62 -31.28 -13.56
N ILE A 46 -34.53 -31.20 -12.80
CA ILE A 46 -33.37 -32.08 -13.02
C ILE A 46 -33.71 -33.52 -12.67
N LYS A 47 -34.41 -33.78 -11.56
CA LYS A 47 -34.79 -35.13 -11.14
C LYS A 47 -35.70 -35.82 -12.15
N GLU A 48 -36.60 -35.08 -12.80
CA GLU A 48 -37.47 -35.61 -13.86
C GLU A 48 -36.69 -35.95 -15.14
N ASN A 49 -35.69 -35.14 -15.50
CA ASN A 49 -34.88 -35.35 -16.70
C ASN A 49 -33.71 -36.33 -16.51
N LEU A 50 -33.18 -36.43 -15.29
CA LEU A 50 -31.98 -37.19 -14.92
C LEU A 50 -32.30 -38.21 -13.81
N SER A 51 -33.29 -39.08 -14.04
CA SER A 51 -33.69 -40.14 -13.10
C SER A 51 -32.60 -41.20 -12.83
N PHE A 52 -31.43 -41.06 -13.45
CA PHE A 52 -30.27 -41.95 -13.31
C PHE A 52 -29.16 -41.37 -12.43
N ILE A 53 -29.24 -40.09 -12.02
CA ILE A 53 -28.26 -39.45 -11.13
C ILE A 53 -28.86 -39.38 -9.72
N ASP A 54 -28.03 -39.67 -8.72
CA ASP A 54 -28.44 -39.57 -7.32
C ASP A 54 -28.73 -38.12 -6.89
N GLU A 55 -29.73 -37.97 -6.01
CA GLU A 55 -30.20 -36.66 -5.54
C GLU A 55 -29.12 -35.91 -4.75
N GLU A 56 -28.24 -36.60 -4.03
CA GLU A 56 -27.15 -35.99 -3.29
C GLU A 56 -26.07 -35.45 -4.23
N THR A 57 -25.79 -36.19 -5.31
CA THR A 57 -24.83 -35.78 -6.35
C THR A 57 -25.35 -34.57 -7.13
N ILE A 58 -26.65 -34.53 -7.46
CA ILE A 58 -27.28 -33.37 -8.12
C ILE A 58 -27.18 -32.12 -7.22
N LYS A 59 -27.42 -32.24 -5.91
CA LYS A 59 -27.29 -31.12 -4.97
C LYS A 59 -25.86 -30.61 -4.88
N LYS A 60 -24.87 -31.51 -4.85
CA LYS A 60 -23.44 -31.16 -4.82
C LYS A 60 -23.03 -30.41 -6.08
N SER A 61 -23.37 -30.96 -7.25
CA SER A 61 -23.06 -30.32 -8.54
C SER A 61 -23.76 -28.96 -8.67
N LEU A 62 -25.01 -28.85 -8.24
CA LEU A 62 -25.71 -27.56 -8.22
C LEU A 62 -25.06 -26.50 -7.34
N ASN A 63 -24.67 -26.87 -6.12
CA ASN A 63 -23.96 -25.96 -5.25
C ASN A 63 -22.60 -25.55 -5.84
N THR A 64 -21.90 -26.44 -6.54
CA THR A 64 -20.67 -26.06 -7.24
C THR A 64 -20.96 -25.12 -8.41
N LEU A 65 -22.02 -25.33 -9.17
CA LEU A 65 -22.39 -24.46 -10.29
C LEU A 65 -22.82 -23.06 -9.83
N ILE A 66 -23.58 -22.96 -8.73
CA ILE A 66 -23.93 -21.69 -8.09
C ILE A 66 -22.67 -20.99 -7.55
N LYS A 67 -21.76 -21.74 -6.91
CA LYS A 67 -20.51 -21.19 -6.37
C LYS A 67 -19.63 -20.55 -7.44
N PHE A 68 -19.64 -21.11 -8.65
CA PHE A 68 -18.88 -20.58 -9.79
C PHE A 68 -19.68 -19.59 -10.65
N ASP A 69 -20.86 -19.17 -10.20
CA ASP A 69 -21.74 -18.21 -10.90
C ASP A 69 -22.11 -18.66 -12.32
N LEU A 70 -22.16 -19.98 -12.55
CA LEU A 70 -22.48 -20.56 -13.86
C LEU A 70 -23.99 -20.72 -14.07
N ILE A 71 -24.76 -20.61 -12.99
CA ILE A 71 -26.23 -20.63 -12.97
C ILE A 71 -26.69 -19.55 -11.97
N ASP A 72 -27.40 -18.53 -12.47
CA ASP A 72 -28.05 -17.50 -11.66
C ASP A 72 -29.34 -18.07 -11.06
N LEU A 73 -29.23 -18.73 -9.91
CA LEU A 73 -30.36 -18.97 -9.01
C LEU A 73 -30.30 -17.86 -7.97
N GLU A 74 -31.36 -17.04 -7.86
CA GLU A 74 -31.47 -15.97 -6.85
C GLU A 74 -31.49 -16.56 -5.43
N ARG A 75 -30.31 -16.98 -4.96
CA ARG A 75 -30.01 -17.16 -3.56
C ARG A 75 -29.40 -15.84 -3.12
N ASN A 76 -30.09 -15.17 -2.20
CA ASN A 76 -29.60 -14.01 -1.46
C ASN A 76 -28.30 -14.38 -0.71
N ILE A 77 -27.19 -14.45 -1.45
CA ILE A 77 -25.84 -14.57 -0.92
C ILE A 77 -25.25 -13.21 -1.21
N SER A 78 -24.99 -12.45 -0.16
CA SER A 78 -24.26 -11.19 -0.17
C SER A 78 -23.01 -11.35 -1.04
N LYS A 79 -23.07 -10.83 -2.28
CA LYS A 79 -21.99 -10.85 -3.25
C LYS A 79 -20.80 -10.08 -2.66
N THR A 80 -19.78 -10.80 -2.18
CA THR A 80 -18.43 -10.23 -2.08
C THR A 80 -17.87 -10.23 -3.49
N ASP A 81 -18.15 -9.13 -4.20
CA ASP A 81 -17.83 -8.96 -5.60
C ASP A 81 -16.32 -8.69 -5.74
N TYR A 82 -15.51 -9.74 -5.86
CA TYR A 82 -14.14 -9.62 -6.37
C TYR A 82 -14.18 -9.49 -7.90
N GLY A 83 -14.99 -8.56 -8.41
CA GLY A 83 -14.99 -8.21 -9.82
C GLY A 83 -13.63 -7.62 -10.18
N ILE A 84 -12.94 -8.22 -11.15
CA ILE A 84 -11.77 -7.61 -11.78
C ILE A 84 -12.25 -6.33 -12.46
N LYS A 85 -12.12 -5.20 -11.76
CA LYS A 85 -12.41 -3.88 -12.30
C LYS A 85 -11.40 -3.61 -13.42
N MET A 86 -11.90 -3.47 -14.65
CA MET A 86 -11.14 -2.81 -15.72
C MET A 86 -10.61 -1.47 -15.20
N PRO A 87 -9.40 -1.03 -15.60
CA PRO A 87 -8.82 0.22 -15.13
C PRO A 87 -9.84 1.34 -15.32
N GLY A 88 -10.34 1.86 -14.19
CA GLY A 88 -11.44 2.81 -14.21
C GLY A 88 -11.05 4.02 -15.05
N LYS A 89 -11.93 4.41 -15.99
CA LYS A 89 -11.88 5.73 -16.62
C LYS A 89 -11.69 6.75 -15.49
N SER A 90 -10.59 7.50 -15.55
CA SER A 90 -10.21 8.47 -14.53
C SER A 90 -11.44 9.26 -14.12
N SER A 91 -11.90 9.09 -12.88
CA SER A 91 -12.98 9.87 -12.33
C SER A 91 -12.62 11.34 -12.53
N GLU A 92 -13.52 12.14 -13.11
CA GLU A 92 -13.28 13.57 -13.30
C GLU A 92 -12.80 14.18 -11.98
N SER A 93 -11.82 15.10 -12.06
CA SER A 93 -11.26 15.74 -10.89
C SER A 93 -12.39 16.50 -10.16
N ARG A 94 -12.79 16.01 -9.00
CA ARG A 94 -13.89 16.58 -8.20
C ARG A 94 -13.32 17.31 -7.00
N VAL A 95 -13.98 18.41 -6.61
CA VAL A 95 -13.74 19.03 -5.30
C VAL A 95 -14.29 18.10 -4.24
N LEU A 96 -13.62 18.00 -3.09
CA LEU A 96 -14.12 17.23 -1.97
C LEU A 96 -15.43 17.84 -1.48
N ASN A 97 -16.47 17.01 -1.29
CA ASN A 97 -17.75 17.45 -0.71
C ASN A 97 -17.93 16.89 0.71
N THR A 98 -18.93 17.40 1.44
CA THR A 98 -19.20 16.99 2.83
C THR A 98 -19.65 15.54 2.94
N GLU A 99 -20.33 15.03 1.90
CA GLU A 99 -20.86 13.66 1.81
C GLU A 99 -19.78 12.63 1.47
N TRP A 100 -18.62 13.06 0.98
CA TRP A 100 -17.58 12.15 0.51
C TRP A 100 -17.14 11.21 1.62
N GLY A 101 -17.00 9.91 1.32
CA GLY A 101 -16.39 8.93 2.20
C GLY A 101 -15.30 8.16 1.45
N PRO A 102 -14.30 7.62 2.15
CA PRO A 102 -13.36 6.68 1.55
C PRO A 102 -14.11 5.46 0.99
N SER A 103 -13.61 4.85 -0.09
CA SER A 103 -14.17 3.60 -0.60
C SER A 103 -14.01 2.45 0.39
N ASP A 104 -14.86 1.43 0.30
CA ASP A 104 -14.78 0.23 1.14
C ASP A 104 -13.38 -0.42 1.04
N GLU A 105 -12.80 -0.49 -0.16
CA GLU A 105 -11.42 -0.93 -0.40
C GLU A 105 -10.39 -0.12 0.43
N THR A 106 -10.58 1.20 0.52
CA THR A 106 -9.68 2.07 1.30
C THR A 106 -9.84 1.80 2.79
N ILE A 107 -11.08 1.57 3.25
CA ILE A 107 -11.37 1.24 4.65
C ILE A 107 -10.78 -0.12 5.02
N GLU A 108 -10.89 -1.13 4.15
CA GLU A 108 -10.26 -2.44 4.33
C GLU A 108 -8.75 -2.33 4.49
N ILE A 109 -8.08 -1.58 3.62
CA ILE A 109 -6.62 -1.36 3.72
C ILE A 109 -6.27 -0.64 5.02
N ILE A 110 -7.08 0.32 5.48
CA ILE A 110 -6.85 1.01 6.75
C ILE A 110 -7.04 0.08 7.93
N ASN A 111 -8.04 -0.80 7.89
CA ASN A 111 -8.30 -1.79 8.94
C ASN A 111 -7.16 -2.81 9.06
N MET A 112 -6.46 -3.13 7.96
CA MET A 112 -5.25 -3.96 8.00
C MET A 112 -4.09 -3.32 8.79
N ILE A 113 -4.13 -2.00 9.05
CA ILE A 113 -3.08 -1.27 9.77
C ILE A 113 -3.40 -1.17 11.28
N ASP A 114 -4.44 -1.87 11.77
CA ASP A 114 -4.91 -1.85 13.17
C ASP A 114 -5.22 -0.44 13.71
N VAL A 115 -5.70 0.45 12.83
CA VAL A 115 -6.11 1.80 13.21
C VAL A 115 -7.47 1.74 13.91
N SER A 116 -7.63 2.45 15.03
CA SER A 116 -8.92 2.48 15.73
C SER A 116 -10.00 3.23 14.93
N ASN A 117 -11.23 2.70 14.94
CA ASN A 117 -12.37 3.32 14.27
C ASN A 117 -12.66 4.74 14.77
N GLU A 118 -12.42 4.99 16.07
CA GLU A 118 -12.56 6.32 16.67
C GLU A 118 -11.56 7.31 16.06
N PHE A 119 -10.28 6.93 15.96
CA PHE A 119 -9.24 7.74 15.34
C PHE A 119 -9.57 8.03 13.87
N LEU A 120 -10.00 7.01 13.12
CA LEU A 120 -10.38 7.15 11.73
C LEU A 120 -11.53 8.15 11.54
N SER A 121 -12.57 8.07 12.38
CA SER A 121 -13.73 8.96 12.32
C SER A 121 -13.35 10.43 12.58
N LEU A 122 -12.47 10.68 13.55
CA LEU A 122 -11.97 12.02 13.88
C LEU A 122 -11.12 12.57 12.74
N LYS A 123 -10.19 11.76 12.22
CA LYS A 123 -9.29 12.17 11.14
C LYS A 123 -10.00 12.35 9.80
N LEU A 124 -11.06 11.59 9.54
CA LEU A 124 -11.92 11.81 8.38
C LEU A 124 -12.58 13.20 8.43
N LYS A 125 -13.07 13.62 9.60
CA LYS A 125 -13.66 14.95 9.78
C LYS A 125 -12.64 16.06 9.55
N GLU A 126 -11.45 15.92 10.14
CA GLU A 126 -10.33 16.86 9.96
C GLU A 126 -9.92 16.97 8.48
N PHE A 127 -9.78 15.84 7.80
CA PHE A 127 -9.43 15.76 6.38
C PHE A 127 -10.46 16.47 5.51
N LYS A 128 -11.76 16.23 5.76
CA LYS A 128 -12.85 16.88 5.02
C LYS A 128 -12.77 18.38 5.13
N ILE A 129 -12.67 18.91 6.35
CA ILE A 129 -12.62 20.36 6.59
C ILE A 129 -11.45 20.98 5.81
N TYR A 130 -10.25 20.44 5.99
CA TYR A 130 -9.04 20.97 5.35
C TYR A 130 -9.14 21.04 3.82
N TRP A 131 -9.65 19.98 3.19
CA TRP A 131 -9.70 19.90 1.73
C TRP A 131 -10.91 20.61 1.11
N ILE A 132 -12.02 20.69 1.84
CA ILE A 132 -13.18 21.50 1.44
C ILE A 132 -12.78 22.98 1.44
N GLU A 133 -12.10 23.46 2.49
CA GLU A 133 -11.60 24.85 2.57
C GLU A 133 -10.59 25.17 1.46
N ARG A 134 -9.73 24.20 1.10
CA ARG A 134 -8.78 24.34 0.00
C ARG A 134 -9.42 24.36 -1.39
N GLY A 135 -10.62 23.79 -1.56
CA GLY A 135 -11.34 23.77 -2.83
C GLY A 135 -10.62 23.10 -4.01
N GLN A 136 -9.59 22.28 -3.76
CA GLN A 136 -8.81 21.66 -4.83
C GLN A 136 -9.61 20.56 -5.53
N LYS A 137 -9.42 20.42 -6.84
CA LYS A 137 -9.99 19.31 -7.62
C LYS A 137 -8.97 18.18 -7.72
N LYS A 138 -9.31 17.00 -7.22
CA LYS A 138 -8.49 15.79 -7.32
C LYS A 138 -9.37 14.60 -7.69
N ASN A 139 -8.77 13.60 -8.31
CA ASN A 139 -9.42 12.31 -8.59
C ASN A 139 -8.95 11.20 -7.64
N ASN A 140 -7.91 11.47 -6.83
CA ASN A 140 -7.22 10.49 -5.98
C ASN A 140 -7.47 10.74 -4.49
N TRP A 141 -8.68 11.14 -4.11
CA TRP A 141 -9.03 11.42 -2.71
C TRP A 141 -8.83 10.22 -1.79
N ASN A 142 -9.14 9.00 -2.25
CA ASN A 142 -8.90 7.76 -1.50
C ASN A 142 -7.42 7.56 -1.15
N ILE A 143 -6.53 7.67 -2.14
CA ILE A 143 -5.07 7.54 -1.93
C ILE A 143 -4.55 8.67 -1.04
N THR A 144 -5.00 9.91 -1.29
CA THR A 144 -4.61 11.08 -0.49
C THR A 144 -5.02 10.93 0.98
N PHE A 145 -6.20 10.35 1.23
CA PHE A 145 -6.70 10.05 2.56
C PHE A 145 -5.92 8.92 3.22
N LEU A 146 -5.64 7.83 2.49
CA LEU A 146 -4.81 6.72 2.97
C LEU A 146 -3.43 7.22 3.44
N ASP A 147 -2.76 8.05 2.63
CA ASP A 147 -1.45 8.63 2.98
C ASP A 147 -1.55 9.62 4.15
N PHE A 148 -2.67 10.34 4.27
CA PHE A 148 -2.94 11.19 5.43
C PHE A 148 -3.06 10.35 6.71
N ILE A 149 -3.90 9.30 6.71
CA ILE A 149 -4.08 8.41 7.86
C ILE A 149 -2.77 7.73 8.26
N ARG A 150 -2.00 7.20 7.30
CA ARG A 150 -0.68 6.60 7.60
C ARG A 150 0.25 7.56 8.34
N ARG A 151 0.35 8.80 7.86
CA ARG A 151 1.19 9.83 8.50
C ARG A 151 0.70 10.19 9.89
N GLU A 152 -0.61 10.40 10.04
CA GLU A 152 -1.20 10.75 11.33
C GLU A 152 -1.11 9.59 12.33
N TRP A 153 -1.22 8.34 11.87
CA TRP A 153 -1.08 7.16 12.72
C TRP A 153 0.34 6.97 13.23
N VAL A 154 1.34 7.16 12.36
CA VAL A 154 2.75 7.17 12.77
C VAL A 154 3.01 8.25 13.83
N LYS A 155 2.36 9.42 13.71
CA LYS A 155 2.46 10.46 14.74
C LYS A 155 1.82 10.03 16.05
N GLU A 156 0.61 9.47 16.03
CA GLU A 156 -0.10 9.05 17.24
C GLU A 156 0.65 7.93 17.99
N ASN A 157 1.26 7.00 17.25
CA ASN A 157 2.08 5.91 17.82
C ASN A 157 3.42 6.40 18.38
N ASN A 158 3.91 7.56 17.93
CA ASN A 158 5.12 8.13 18.49
C ASN A 158 4.80 8.73 19.86
N SER A 159 5.61 8.43 20.88
CA SER A 159 5.36 8.89 22.27
C SER A 159 5.21 10.41 22.40
N ASN A 160 5.77 11.17 21.47
CA ASN A 160 5.73 12.63 21.47
C ASN A 160 4.66 13.22 20.53
N LYS A 161 3.80 12.39 19.92
CA LYS A 161 2.72 12.82 19.01
C LYS A 161 3.18 13.71 17.84
N GLY A 162 4.44 13.55 17.41
CA GLY A 162 5.06 14.40 16.39
C GLY A 162 5.40 15.83 16.84
N LEU A 163 5.28 16.16 18.12
CA LEU A 163 5.70 17.44 18.69
C LEU A 163 7.23 17.47 18.88
N PRO A 164 7.90 18.61 18.64
CA PRO A 164 9.31 18.76 18.98
C PRO A 164 9.52 18.58 20.48
N TYR A 165 10.50 17.76 20.86
CA TYR A 165 10.85 17.56 22.26
C TYR A 165 12.36 17.69 22.46
N THR A 166 12.76 18.11 23.66
CA THR A 166 14.18 18.15 24.06
C THR A 166 14.67 16.74 24.38
N ILE A 167 15.90 16.43 24.00
CA ILE A 167 16.49 15.12 24.33
C ILE A 167 16.55 14.91 25.85
N THR A 168 16.25 13.69 26.30
CA THR A 168 16.32 13.31 27.72
C THR A 168 17.50 12.38 27.96
N GLU A 169 17.95 12.24 29.21
CA GLU A 169 19.07 11.33 29.54
C GLU A 169 18.77 9.86 29.24
N LYS A 170 17.49 9.49 29.22
CA LYS A 170 17.01 8.14 28.91
C LYS A 170 16.73 7.93 27.43
N TRP A 171 16.94 8.95 26.60
CA TRP A 171 16.69 8.84 25.17
C TRP A 171 17.62 7.78 24.57
N PHE A 172 17.03 6.94 23.73
CA PHE A 172 17.72 5.87 23.02
C PHE A 172 17.25 5.86 21.56
N PRO A 173 18.14 5.64 20.58
CA PRO A 173 17.74 5.54 19.18
C PRO A 173 16.87 4.31 18.92
N ASP A 174 15.92 4.41 18.00
CA ASP A 174 15.11 3.26 17.57
C ASP A 174 15.97 2.18 16.89
N GLU A 175 15.47 0.94 16.83
CA GLU A 175 16.22 -0.19 16.27
C GLU A 175 16.62 0.03 14.80
N ASP A 176 15.71 0.58 14.00
CA ASP A 176 15.91 0.96 12.60
C ASP A 176 17.13 1.89 12.39
N VAL A 177 17.50 2.68 13.40
CA VAL A 177 18.67 3.57 13.34
C VAL A 177 19.96 2.76 13.19
N PHE A 178 20.06 1.63 13.89
CA PHE A 178 21.23 0.77 13.83
C PHE A 178 21.29 0.01 12.51
N ASP A 179 20.16 -0.38 11.93
CA ASP A 179 20.10 -1.00 10.61
C ASP A 179 20.62 -0.04 9.52
N ILE A 180 20.19 1.23 9.58
CA ILE A 180 20.66 2.27 8.65
C ILE A 180 22.17 2.51 8.80
N LEU A 181 22.69 2.48 10.03
CA LEU A 181 24.13 2.64 10.29
C LEU A 181 24.92 1.43 9.80
N ASN A 182 24.37 0.23 9.91
CA ASN A 182 24.99 -1.01 9.45
C ASN A 182 25.17 -1.02 7.92
N LEU A 183 24.26 -0.39 7.15
CA LEU A 183 24.45 -0.17 5.71
C LEU A 183 25.67 0.69 5.35
N SER A 184 26.21 1.43 6.33
CA SER A 184 27.43 2.24 6.17
C SER A 184 28.64 1.62 6.87
N ASP A 185 28.63 0.30 7.10
CA ASP A 185 29.65 -0.47 7.83
C ASP A 185 29.87 -0.02 9.29
N ILE A 186 28.88 0.65 9.90
CA ILE A 186 28.94 1.09 11.29
C ILE A 186 28.13 0.13 12.15
N THR A 187 28.82 -0.67 12.96
CA THR A 187 28.17 -1.61 13.89
C THR A 187 27.45 -0.89 15.04
N LYS A 188 26.44 -1.56 15.62
CA LYS A 188 25.69 -1.09 16.79
C LYS A 188 26.61 -0.67 17.94
N ASP A 189 27.61 -1.49 18.25
CA ASP A 189 28.57 -1.21 19.33
C ASP A 189 29.40 0.05 19.06
N SER A 190 29.80 0.28 17.80
CA SER A 190 30.53 1.49 17.42
C SER A 190 29.64 2.73 17.52
N ALA A 191 28.37 2.64 17.13
CA ALA A 191 27.41 3.73 17.26
C ALA A 191 27.14 4.11 18.73
N LEU A 192 26.99 3.11 19.61
CA LEU A 192 26.67 3.32 21.03
C LEU A 192 27.78 4.10 21.78
N LYS A 193 29.03 4.06 21.32
CA LYS A 193 30.13 4.85 21.90
C LYS A 193 29.84 6.36 21.86
N TYR A 194 29.11 6.83 20.86
CA TYR A 194 28.80 8.26 20.67
C TYR A 194 27.49 8.69 21.34
N LEU A 195 26.68 7.74 21.84
CA LEU A 195 25.36 8.03 22.39
C LEU A 195 25.44 8.98 23.60
N ARG A 196 26.34 8.72 24.55
CA ARG A 196 26.50 9.56 25.75
C ARG A 196 26.95 10.98 25.40
N GLU A 197 27.91 11.11 24.48
CA GLU A 197 28.41 12.42 24.00
C GLU A 197 27.26 13.21 23.34
N PHE A 198 26.50 12.54 22.47
CA PHE A 198 25.37 13.13 21.77
C PHE A 198 24.27 13.64 22.72
N ILE A 199 23.86 12.80 23.68
CA ILE A 199 22.84 13.17 24.68
C ILE A 199 23.31 14.38 25.49
N LEU A 200 24.57 14.39 25.95
CA LEU A 200 25.10 15.48 26.77
C LEU A 200 25.10 16.81 26.00
N TYR A 201 25.60 16.79 24.75
CA TYR A 201 25.65 17.97 23.90
C TYR A 201 24.25 18.56 23.66
N TRP A 202 23.28 17.72 23.29
CA TRP A 202 21.95 18.20 22.95
C TRP A 202 21.08 18.55 24.15
N LYS A 203 21.34 17.93 25.31
CA LYS A 203 20.72 18.30 26.59
C LYS A 203 21.16 19.69 27.01
N ASP A 204 22.46 20.00 26.93
CA ASP A 204 23.01 21.32 27.28
C ASP A 204 22.51 22.42 26.31
N LYS A 205 22.36 22.08 25.03
CA LYS A 205 21.79 23.00 24.03
C LYS A 205 20.29 23.29 24.22
N GLY A 206 19.54 22.45 24.94
CA GLY A 206 18.12 22.64 25.23
C GLY A 206 17.20 22.76 23.99
N SER A 207 17.66 22.34 22.81
CA SER A 207 16.90 22.47 21.56
C SER A 207 15.88 21.35 21.42
N ALA A 208 14.67 21.67 20.96
CA ALA A 208 13.60 20.71 20.72
C ALA A 208 13.52 20.30 19.24
N PHE A 209 13.55 19.01 18.96
CA PHE A 209 13.43 18.47 17.60
C PHE A 209 12.48 17.27 17.56
N THR A 210 11.98 16.97 16.36
CA THR A 210 11.19 15.76 16.06
C THR A 210 12.04 14.64 15.44
N THR A 211 13.27 14.94 15.03
CA THR A 211 14.13 14.08 14.20
C THR A 211 15.43 13.64 14.89
N TRP A 212 15.34 13.26 16.17
CA TRP A 212 16.51 12.85 16.96
C TRP A 212 17.25 11.65 16.37
N ASN A 213 16.52 10.65 15.86
CA ASN A 213 17.09 9.48 15.18
C ASN A 213 17.99 9.88 14.00
N SER A 214 17.49 10.72 13.08
CA SER A 214 18.26 11.20 11.93
C SER A 214 19.48 12.02 12.36
N LYS A 215 19.32 12.90 13.35
CA LYS A 215 20.44 13.68 13.91
C LYS A 215 21.52 12.79 14.52
N PHE A 216 21.12 11.69 15.16
CA PHE A 216 22.06 10.72 15.73
C PHE A 216 22.82 9.98 14.62
N ILE A 217 22.13 9.52 13.57
CA ILE A 217 22.77 8.90 12.39
C ILE A 217 23.84 9.82 11.81
N ASP A 218 23.50 11.09 11.55
CA ASP A 218 24.43 12.07 10.99
C ASP A 218 25.61 12.36 11.93
N HIS A 219 25.38 12.35 13.24
CA HIS A 219 26.43 12.53 14.23
C HIS A 219 27.40 11.34 14.22
N VAL A 220 26.88 10.11 14.26
CA VAL A 220 27.68 8.88 14.24
C VAL A 220 28.48 8.77 12.95
N LYS A 221 27.86 9.00 11.79
CA LYS A 221 28.55 8.97 10.48
C LYS A 221 29.70 9.97 10.45
N ARG A 222 29.47 11.22 10.86
CA ARG A 222 30.54 12.23 10.93
C ARG A 222 31.66 11.81 11.87
N ARG A 223 31.34 11.28 13.04
CA ARG A 223 32.35 10.90 14.03
C ARG A 223 33.18 9.71 13.58
N HIS A 224 32.54 8.71 12.95
CA HIS A 224 33.20 7.53 12.39
C HIS A 224 34.17 7.91 11.27
N MET A 225 33.72 8.71 10.29
CA MET A 225 34.59 9.19 9.21
C MET A 225 35.79 9.98 9.73
N MET A 226 35.61 10.78 10.77
CA MET A 226 36.72 11.54 11.36
C MET A 226 37.75 10.63 12.04
N ILE A 227 37.31 9.54 12.68
CA ILE A 227 38.21 8.56 13.30
C ILE A 227 38.95 7.74 12.24
N ASP A 228 38.24 7.24 11.21
CA ASP A 228 38.86 6.52 10.09
C ASP A 228 39.86 7.39 9.33
N ASN A 229 39.56 8.68 9.17
CA ASN A 229 40.50 9.61 8.55
C ASN A 229 41.70 9.88 9.47
N MET A 230 41.53 9.89 10.79
CA MET A 230 42.62 10.13 11.75
C MET A 230 43.54 8.90 11.90
N THR A 231 43.01 7.68 11.77
CA THR A 231 43.81 6.43 11.71
C THR A 231 44.50 6.24 10.36
N ASN A 232 43.91 6.71 9.25
CA ASN A 232 44.51 6.64 7.91
C ASN A 232 45.39 7.86 7.54
N ASN A 233 45.60 8.80 8.47
CA ASN A 233 46.26 10.09 8.22
C ASN A 233 47.79 10.10 8.37
N GLU A 234 48.49 9.02 8.05
CA GLU A 234 49.89 9.15 7.60
C GLU A 234 49.99 9.36 6.08
N LYS A 235 48.93 9.14 5.27
CA LYS A 235 49.03 9.24 3.80
C LYS A 235 47.98 10.07 3.06
N ASN A 236 46.93 10.62 3.70
CA ASN A 236 45.84 11.31 2.99
C ASN A 236 45.59 12.77 3.41
N LYS A 237 46.65 13.57 3.55
CA LYS A 237 46.59 15.05 3.62
C LYS A 237 46.44 15.74 2.24
N LYS A 238 45.76 15.14 1.25
CA LYS A 238 45.63 15.76 -0.09
C LYS A 238 44.23 16.19 -0.52
N HIS A 239 43.17 15.85 0.22
CA HIS A 239 41.80 16.03 -0.29
C HIS A 239 40.78 16.62 0.71
N LEU A 240 41.21 17.47 1.64
CA LEU A 240 40.30 18.17 2.55
C LEU A 240 40.44 19.71 2.53
N GLU A 241 41.26 20.28 1.65
CA GLU A 241 41.18 21.71 1.33
C GLU A 241 40.27 21.87 0.10
N PRO A 242 39.35 22.86 0.07
CA PRO A 242 38.76 23.30 -1.19
C PRO A 242 39.94 23.60 -2.13
N GLY A 243 39.99 22.91 -3.26
CA GLY A 243 41.15 22.95 -4.16
C GLY A 243 41.65 24.37 -4.32
N LYS A 244 42.92 24.61 -3.99
CA LYS A 244 43.53 25.93 -4.21
C LYS A 244 43.35 26.28 -5.67
N TYR A 245 42.51 27.27 -5.94
CA TYR A 245 42.36 27.81 -7.28
C TYR A 245 43.74 28.27 -7.72
N THR A 246 44.17 27.82 -8.91
CA THR A 246 45.43 28.24 -9.52
C THR A 246 45.43 29.73 -9.90
N GLN A 247 44.26 30.36 -9.87
CA GLN A 247 43.98 31.73 -10.30
C GLN A 247 43.26 32.50 -9.18
N ASP A 248 43.58 33.78 -9.05
CA ASP A 248 43.03 34.65 -8.00
C ASP A 248 41.52 34.91 -8.17
N PHE A 249 40.83 35.31 -7.11
CA PHE A 249 39.36 35.48 -7.13
C PHE A 249 38.90 36.57 -8.12
N GLN A 250 39.69 37.64 -8.27
CA GLN A 250 39.39 38.74 -9.19
C GLN A 250 39.45 38.32 -10.66
N THR A 251 40.40 37.45 -11.03
CA THR A 251 40.54 36.96 -12.42
C THR A 251 39.36 36.11 -12.86
N ARG A 252 38.80 35.30 -11.95
CA ARG A 252 37.63 34.46 -12.24
C ARG A 252 36.33 35.24 -12.41
N LYS A 253 36.19 36.40 -11.75
CA LYS A 253 34.96 37.21 -11.83
C LYS A 253 34.83 37.97 -13.15
N ASN A 254 35.94 38.20 -13.85
CA ASN A 254 35.98 38.92 -15.11
C ASN A 254 36.10 38.00 -16.33
N ASP A 255 35.97 36.68 -16.15
CA ASP A 255 36.08 35.71 -17.22
C ASP A 255 34.72 35.52 -17.90
N ASP A 256 34.37 36.45 -18.80
CA ASP A 256 33.15 36.41 -19.62
C ASP A 256 33.32 35.54 -20.89
N THR A 257 34.33 34.67 -20.93
CA THR A 257 34.56 33.77 -22.09
C THR A 257 33.39 32.85 -22.35
N TRP A 258 32.65 32.41 -21.32
CA TRP A 258 31.40 31.65 -21.49
C TRP A 258 30.32 32.46 -22.23
N ALA A 259 30.22 33.78 -21.98
CA ALA A 259 29.13 34.60 -22.48
C ALA A 259 29.22 34.88 -24.00
N ASN A 260 30.42 34.78 -24.58
CA ASN A 260 30.66 35.08 -25.99
C ASN A 260 30.42 33.88 -26.94
N GLU A 261 30.17 32.67 -26.43
CA GLU A 261 29.89 31.49 -27.27
C GLU A 261 28.40 31.29 -27.59
N ILE A 262 27.51 32.10 -27.01
CA ILE A 262 26.07 32.03 -27.30
C ILE A 262 25.76 32.96 -28.48
N ASN A 263 26.18 32.55 -29.69
CA ASN A 263 25.64 33.13 -30.92
C ASN A 263 24.24 32.53 -31.17
N LEU A 264 23.21 33.34 -30.94
CA LEU A 264 21.86 33.09 -31.42
C LEU A 264 21.75 33.62 -32.86
N GLU A 265 22.07 32.77 -33.83
CA GLU A 265 21.50 32.87 -35.19
C GLU A 265 20.27 31.97 -35.30
#